data_AF-A0A497RP85-F1
#
_entry.id   AF-A0A497RP85-F1
#
_cell.length_a   1.000
_cell.length_b   1.000
_cell.length_c   1.000
_cell.angle_alpha   90.00
_cell.angle_beta   90.00
_cell.angle_gamma   90.00
#
_symmetry.space_group_name_H-M   'P 1'
#
loop_
_entity.id
_entity.type
_entity.pdbx_description
1 polymer ?
#
loop_
_entity_poly.entity_id
_entity_poly.type
_entity_poly.pdbx_seq_one_letter_code
_entity_poly.pdbx_strand_id
1 'polypeptide(L)'
;MIIICREDLPFNPDAIKKKYPHSRCWEIEEFFVKAKEDPELYKEARRVFWESYWRRMGYYRGRHRFFDAYEDGKRLTRDEDKMRVLGEIIISAWEHGIVPREVIRMRRIKGWPPAYRRLPRKKSVLV
;
A
#
# COMPACT_ATOMS: atom_id res chain seq x y z
N MET A 1 -4.63 -1.77 10.83
CA MET A 1 -4.60 -0.60 9.90
C MET A 1 -3.14 -0.31 9.65
N ILE A 2 -2.67 -0.38 8.41
CA ILE A 2 -1.24 -0.20 8.12
C ILE A 2 -1.00 1.21 7.61
N ILE A 3 -0.07 1.91 8.27
CA ILE A 3 0.44 3.20 7.85
C ILE A 3 1.80 2.98 7.20
N ILE A 4 2.00 3.47 5.99
CA ILE A 4 3.29 3.50 5.29
C ILE A 4 3.84 4.91 5.26
N CYS A 5 5.15 5.02 5.38
CA CYS A 5 5.87 6.24 5.63
C CYS A 5 7.16 6.22 4.80
N ARG A 6 7.40 7.27 4.01
CA ARG A 6 8.66 7.46 3.26
C ARG A 6 8.80 8.92 2.85
N GLU A 7 10.03 9.41 2.80
CA GLU A 7 10.34 10.83 2.51
C GLU A 7 9.87 11.30 1.13
N ASP A 8 9.76 10.38 0.17
CA ASP A 8 9.33 10.65 -1.20
C ASP A 8 7.82 10.43 -1.42
N LEU A 9 7.05 10.06 -0.38
CA LEU A 9 5.59 10.02 -0.48
C LEU A 9 5.02 11.44 -0.46
N PRO A 10 3.88 11.69 -1.12
CA PRO A 10 3.19 12.99 -1.05
C PRO A 10 2.89 13.43 0.37
N PHE A 11 2.80 14.74 0.58
CA PHE A 11 2.35 15.31 1.84
C PHE A 11 0.90 14.88 2.12
N ASN A 12 0.65 14.35 3.31
CA ASN A 12 -0.68 14.01 3.79
C ASN A 12 -1.18 15.10 4.75
N PRO A 13 -2.16 15.94 4.34
CA PRO A 13 -2.70 16.98 5.20
C PRO A 13 -3.38 16.43 6.46
N ASP A 14 -3.87 15.19 6.42
CA ASP A 14 -4.57 14.57 7.55
C ASP A 14 -3.63 13.88 8.55
N ALA A 15 -2.33 13.77 8.25
CA ALA A 15 -1.37 13.05 9.08
C ALA A 15 -1.34 13.59 10.53
N ILE A 16 -1.38 14.91 10.71
CA ILE A 16 -1.38 15.54 12.04
C ILE A 16 -2.65 15.19 12.80
N LYS A 17 -3.82 15.38 12.16
CA LYS A 17 -5.13 15.08 12.75
C LYS A 17 -5.24 13.61 13.15
N LYS A 18 -4.66 12.72 12.34
CA LYS A 18 -4.66 11.26 12.54
C LYS A 18 -3.49 10.76 13.39
N LYS A 19 -2.62 11.65 13.87
CA LYS A 19 -1.44 11.35 14.70
C LYS A 19 -0.51 10.33 14.04
N TYR A 20 -0.31 10.43 12.73
CA TYR A 20 0.68 9.61 12.03
C TYR A 20 2.10 10.03 12.38
N PRO A 21 3.10 9.12 12.28
CA PRO A 21 4.48 9.41 12.70
C PRO A 21 5.09 10.66 12.06
N HIS A 22 4.75 10.96 10.81
CA HIS A 22 5.19 12.16 10.12
C HIS A 22 4.22 12.59 9.01
N SER A 23 4.42 13.79 8.45
CA SER A 23 3.52 14.40 7.46
C SER A 23 3.44 13.68 6.11
N ARG A 24 4.42 12.84 5.77
CA ARG A 24 4.43 11.99 4.57
C ARG A 24 4.04 10.54 4.83
N CYS A 25 3.31 10.30 5.92
CA CYS A 25 2.75 8.99 6.25
C CYS A 25 1.32 8.90 5.72
N TRP A 26 0.97 7.72 5.27
CA TRP A 26 -0.32 7.40 4.68
C TRP A 26 -0.82 6.08 5.21
N GLU A 27 -2.05 6.04 5.69
CA GLU A 27 -2.75 4.78 5.77
C GLU A 27 -3.05 4.28 4.36
N ILE A 28 -2.84 2.99 4.12
CA ILE A 28 -2.85 2.41 2.79
C ILE A 28 -4.19 2.63 2.08
N GLU A 29 -5.32 2.34 2.74
CA GLU A 29 -6.64 2.51 2.14
C GLU A 29 -6.94 3.97 1.83
N GLU A 30 -6.67 4.88 2.78
CA GLU A 30 -6.82 6.31 2.60
C GLU A 30 -6.04 6.83 1.38
N PHE A 31 -4.79 6.41 1.25
CA PHE A 31 -3.92 6.84 0.14
C PHE A 31 -4.56 6.52 -1.20
N PHE A 32 -5.04 5.29 -1.36
CA PHE A 32 -5.63 4.84 -2.62
C PHE A 32 -7.03 5.39 -2.86
N VAL A 33 -7.82 5.62 -1.80
CA VAL A 33 -9.12 6.30 -1.91
C VAL A 33 -8.92 7.72 -2.45
N LYS A 34 -8.05 8.51 -1.81
CA LYS A 34 -7.81 9.90 -2.23
C LYS A 34 -7.14 9.99 -3.60
N ALA A 35 -6.28 9.03 -3.92
CA ALA A 35 -5.63 8.97 -5.23
C ALA A 35 -6.62 8.88 -6.40
N LYS A 36 -7.87 8.44 -6.18
CA LYS A 36 -8.89 8.41 -7.24
C LYS A 36 -9.39 9.80 -7.64
N GLU A 37 -9.26 10.77 -6.73
CA GLU A 37 -9.82 12.11 -6.87
C GLU A 37 -8.74 13.15 -7.23
N ASP A 38 -7.47 12.81 -7.01
CA ASP A 38 -6.32 13.68 -7.26
C ASP A 38 -5.38 13.05 -8.32
N PRO A 39 -5.23 13.66 -9.52
CA PRO A 39 -4.37 13.14 -10.59
C PRO A 39 -2.89 13.01 -10.24
N GLU A 40 -2.33 13.88 -9.40
CA GLU A 40 -0.93 13.79 -8.97
C GLU A 40 -0.77 12.67 -7.94
N LEU A 41 -1.71 12.56 -7.01
CA LEU A 41 -1.75 11.45 -6.06
C LEU A 41 -1.98 10.10 -6.77
N TYR A 42 -2.74 10.09 -7.87
CA TYR A 42 -2.94 8.92 -8.72
C TYR A 42 -1.63 8.40 -9.33
N LYS A 43 -0.78 9.31 -9.84
CA LYS A 43 0.55 8.95 -10.39
C LYS A 43 1.42 8.31 -9.30
N GLU A 44 1.42 8.90 -8.10
CA GLU A 44 2.18 8.39 -6.96
C GLU A 44 1.65 7.07 -6.45
N ALA A 45 0.34 6.90 -6.40
CA ALA A 45 -0.31 5.64 -6.07
C ALA A 45 0.07 4.52 -7.06
N ARG A 46 0.14 4.81 -8.35
CA ARG A 46 0.62 3.87 -9.37
C ARG A 46 2.10 3.53 -9.21
N ARG A 47 2.94 4.51 -8.85
CA ARG A 47 4.35 4.27 -8.56
C ARG A 47 4.49 3.32 -7.36
N VAL A 48 3.82 3.62 -6.25
CA VAL A 48 3.82 2.80 -5.02
C VAL A 48 3.31 1.38 -5.31
N PHE A 49 2.25 1.24 -6.10
CA PHE A 49 1.78 -0.06 -6.57
C PHE A 49 2.88 -0.83 -7.32
N TRP A 50 3.51 -0.22 -8.32
CA TRP A 50 4.54 -0.91 -9.11
C TRP A 50 5.77 -1.28 -8.29
N GLU A 51 6.25 -0.38 -7.44
CA GLU A 51 7.35 -0.70 -6.52
C GLU A 51 7.00 -1.91 -5.65
N SER A 52 5.78 -1.92 -5.10
CA SER A 52 5.34 -2.98 -4.21
C SER A 52 5.14 -4.31 -4.94
N TYR A 53 4.59 -4.26 -6.15
CA TYR A 53 4.45 -5.40 -7.04
C TYR A 53 5.81 -6.04 -7.35
N TRP A 54 6.78 -5.25 -7.83
CA TRP A 54 8.10 -5.77 -8.18
C TRP A 54 8.88 -6.27 -6.96
N ARG A 55 8.72 -5.63 -5.79
CA ARG A 55 9.33 -6.11 -4.54
C ARG A 55 8.76 -7.45 -4.14
N ARG A 56 7.43 -7.60 -4.20
CA ARG A 56 6.76 -8.87 -3.88
C ARG A 56 7.18 -10.00 -4.80
N MET A 57 7.48 -9.69 -6.06
CA MET A 57 7.95 -10.66 -7.04
C MET A 57 9.46 -10.95 -6.96
N GLY A 58 10.22 -10.24 -6.12
CA GLY A 58 11.68 -10.36 -6.06
C GLY A 58 12.42 -9.73 -7.26
N TYR A 59 11.74 -8.90 -8.07
CA TYR A 59 12.32 -8.27 -9.27
C TYR A 59 12.52 -6.76 -9.14
N TYR A 60 12.35 -6.19 -7.94
CA TYR A 60 12.55 -4.76 -7.74
C TYR A 60 14.02 -4.38 -7.93
N ARG A 61 14.28 -3.50 -8.89
CA ARG A 61 15.61 -2.95 -9.19
C ARG A 61 15.69 -1.43 -8.97
N GLY A 62 14.67 -0.84 -8.36
CA GLY A 62 14.63 0.60 -8.09
C GLY A 62 15.53 1.01 -6.92
N ARG A 63 15.69 2.32 -6.74
CA ARG A 63 16.57 2.91 -5.71
C ARG A 63 15.87 3.28 -4.41
N HIS A 64 14.53 3.29 -4.40
CA HIS A 64 13.79 3.69 -3.21
C HIS A 64 13.99 2.66 -2.10
N ARG A 65 14.02 3.13 -0.85
CA ARG A 65 14.02 2.24 0.31
C ARG A 65 12.64 1.58 0.49
N PHE A 66 12.60 0.49 1.25
CA PHE A 66 11.32 -0.05 1.69
C PHE A 66 10.61 0.99 2.58
N PHE A 67 9.28 0.93 2.63
CA PHE A 67 8.50 1.84 3.47
C PHE A 67 8.79 1.59 4.95
N ASP A 68 8.86 2.65 5.74
CA ASP A 68 8.60 2.51 7.17
C ASP A 68 7.12 2.19 7.32
N ALA A 69 6.80 1.14 8.07
CA ALA A 69 5.44 0.67 8.22
C ALA A 69 5.06 0.58 9.70
N TYR A 70 3.83 0.93 10.00
CA TYR A 70 3.30 0.95 11.37
C TYR A 70 1.92 0.33 11.42
N GLU A 71 1.63 -0.38 12.51
CA GLU A 71 0.31 -0.87 12.84
C GLU A 71 0.06 -0.62 14.33
N ASP A 72 -1.08 0.00 14.64
CA ASP A 72 -1.48 0.35 16.02
C ASP A 72 -0.36 1.11 16.79
N GLY A 73 0.30 2.04 16.09
CA GLY A 73 1.39 2.86 16.61
C GLY A 73 2.75 2.17 16.74
N LYS A 74 2.84 0.86 16.44
CA LYS A 74 4.08 0.09 16.51
C LYS A 74 4.73 -0.03 15.15
N ARG A 75 6.05 0.19 15.09
CA ARG A 75 6.83 0.01 13.85
C ARG A 75 6.94 -1.48 13.52
N LEU A 76 6.67 -1.82 12.28
CA LEU A 76 6.80 -3.15 11.72
C LEU A 76 8.21 -3.33 11.18
N THR A 77 8.96 -4.31 11.70
CA THR A 77 10.40 -4.46 11.43
C THR A 77 10.78 -5.82 10.86
N ARG A 78 9.90 -6.83 10.95
CA ARG A 78 10.20 -8.19 10.50
C ARG A 78 10.01 -8.31 8.99
N ASP A 79 10.71 -9.27 8.37
CA ASP A 79 10.56 -9.51 6.94
C ASP A 79 9.15 -10.04 6.57
N GLU A 80 8.53 -10.82 7.47
CA GLU A 80 7.13 -11.23 7.34
C GLU A 80 6.17 -10.03 7.27
N ASP A 81 6.45 -8.97 8.04
CA ASP A 81 5.67 -7.74 8.00
C ASP A 81 5.82 -7.03 6.66
N LYS A 82 7.04 -7.00 6.09
CA LYS A 82 7.27 -6.39 4.78
C LYS A 82 6.40 -7.07 3.72
N MET A 83 6.34 -8.41 3.72
CA MET A 83 5.50 -9.15 2.77
C MET A 83 4.01 -8.88 2.97
N ARG A 84 3.57 -8.69 4.22
CA ARG A 84 2.20 -8.29 4.55
C ARG A 84 1.89 -6.87 4.04
N VAL A 85 2.75 -5.90 4.32
CA VAL A 85 2.64 -4.50 3.84
C VAL A 85 2.53 -4.45 2.32
N LEU A 86 3.40 -5.18 1.62
CA LEU A 86 3.34 -5.29 0.14
C LEU A 86 2.00 -5.86 -0.33
N GLY A 87 1.44 -6.83 0.40
CA GLY A 87 0.14 -7.42 0.11
C GLY A 87 -1.01 -6.42 0.25
N GLU A 88 -1.06 -5.72 1.38
CA GLU A 88 -2.09 -4.71 1.63
C GLU A 88 -2.04 -3.59 0.58
N ILE A 89 -0.84 -3.09 0.22
CA ILE A 89 -0.68 -2.09 -0.83
C ILE A 89 -1.27 -2.60 -2.17
N ILE A 90 -0.91 -3.82 -2.56
CA ILE A 90 -1.37 -4.39 -3.83
C ILE A 90 -2.88 -4.59 -3.81
N ILE A 91 -3.44 -5.16 -2.73
CA ILE A 91 -4.88 -5.41 -2.60
C ILE A 91 -5.66 -4.10 -2.65
N SER A 92 -5.25 -3.10 -1.87
CA SER A 92 -5.93 -1.81 -1.85
C SER A 92 -5.85 -1.11 -3.21
N ALA A 93 -4.69 -1.12 -3.88
CA ALA A 93 -4.57 -0.60 -5.24
C ALA A 93 -5.55 -1.26 -6.24
N TRP A 94 -5.80 -2.57 -6.09
CA TRP A 94 -6.78 -3.30 -6.91
C TRP A 94 -8.22 -2.87 -6.57
N GLU A 95 -8.57 -2.81 -5.29
CA GLU A 95 -9.91 -2.42 -4.83
C GLU A 95 -10.30 -1.01 -5.27
N HIS A 96 -9.31 -0.13 -5.41
CA HIS A 96 -9.52 1.28 -5.78
C HIS A 96 -9.26 1.60 -7.25
N GLY A 97 -9.02 0.59 -8.11
CA GLY A 97 -8.87 0.80 -9.56
C GLY A 97 -7.59 1.53 -9.98
N ILE A 98 -6.55 1.48 -9.15
CA ILE A 98 -5.25 2.13 -9.39
C ILE A 98 -4.38 1.26 -10.29
N VAL A 99 -4.64 -0.05 -10.30
CA VAL A 99 -3.87 -1.03 -11.05
C VAL A 99 -3.94 -0.75 -12.56
N PRO A 100 -2.78 -0.60 -13.23
CA PRO A 100 -2.73 -0.40 -14.67
C PRO A 100 -3.36 -1.54 -15.46
N ARG A 101 -3.99 -1.20 -16.60
CA ARG A 101 -4.67 -2.19 -17.47
C ARG A 101 -3.72 -3.27 -17.98
N GLU A 102 -2.42 -2.98 -18.10
CA GLU A 102 -1.37 -3.93 -18.49
C GLU A 102 -1.29 -5.11 -17.52
N VAL A 103 -1.40 -4.85 -16.21
CA VAL A 103 -1.38 -5.88 -15.17
C VAL A 103 -2.64 -6.73 -15.22
N ILE A 104 -3.79 -6.11 -15.51
CA ILE A 104 -5.06 -6.81 -15.70
C ILE A 104 -4.96 -7.80 -16.87
N ARG A 105 -4.26 -7.44 -17.95
CA ARG A 105 -4.00 -8.36 -19.07
C ARG A 105 -3.04 -9.49 -18.69
N MET A 106 -1.97 -9.20 -17.94
CA MET A 106 -1.04 -10.23 -17.45
C MET A 106 -1.73 -11.24 -16.51
N ARG A 107 -2.73 -10.80 -15.75
CA ARG A 107 -3.53 -11.63 -14.83
C ARG A 107 -4.28 -12.75 -15.54
N ARG A 108 -4.81 -12.51 -16.75
CA ARG A 108 -5.50 -13.52 -17.58
C ARG A 108 -4.60 -14.69 -17.99
N ILE A 109 -3.28 -14.49 -17.98
CA ILE A 109 -2.31 -15.49 -18.44
C ILE A 109 -1.80 -16.38 -17.28
N LYS A 110 -1.84 -15.89 -16.03
CA LYS A 110 -1.15 -16.53 -14.88
C LYS A 110 -2.00 -16.86 -13.66
N GLY A 111 -3.34 -16.79 -13.72
CA GLY A 111 -4.22 -17.23 -12.62
C GLY A 111 -4.07 -16.43 -11.31
N TRP A 112 -3.64 -15.17 -11.40
CA TRP A 112 -3.46 -14.27 -10.25
C TRP A 112 -4.77 -13.56 -9.90
N PRO A 113 -5.00 -13.09 -8.66
CA PRO A 113 -4.27 -13.45 -7.45
C PRO A 113 -4.62 -14.88 -7.04
N PRO A 114 -3.62 -15.69 -6.64
CA PRO A 114 -3.91 -16.95 -6.01
C PRO A 114 -4.67 -16.60 -4.73
N ALA A 115 -5.96 -16.94 -4.71
CA ALA A 115 -6.92 -16.78 -3.63
C ALA A 115 -6.36 -16.13 -2.35
N TYR A 116 -6.31 -14.80 -2.28
CA TYR A 116 -6.47 -14.12 -1.00
C TYR A 116 -7.94 -14.32 -0.63
N ARG A 117 -8.27 -15.49 -0.07
CA ARG A 117 -9.40 -15.57 0.87
C ARG A 117 -9.15 -14.44 1.84
N ARG A 118 -10.06 -13.45 1.88
CA ARG A 118 -10.08 -12.38 2.87
C ARG A 118 -9.62 -12.97 4.20
N LEU A 119 -8.37 -12.73 4.60
CA LEU A 119 -7.99 -12.97 5.98
C LEU A 119 -8.98 -12.10 6.77
N PRO A 120 -9.72 -12.67 7.74
CA PRO A 120 -10.73 -11.91 8.45
C PRO A 120 -10.04 -10.67 9.00
N ARG A 121 -10.42 -9.49 8.50
CA ARG A 121 -10.09 -8.23 9.16
C ARG A 121 -10.55 -8.44 10.60
N LYS A 122 -9.61 -8.52 11.56
CA LYS A 122 -9.99 -8.56 12.98
C LYS A 122 -10.87 -7.34 13.19
N LYS A 123 -12.17 -7.56 13.36
CA LYS A 123 -13.09 -6.51 13.76
C LYS A 123 -12.55 -6.04 15.10
N SER A 124 -12.11 -4.78 15.17
CA SER A 124 -11.89 -4.12 16.43
C SER A 124 -13.19 -4.23 17.21
N VAL A 125 -13.16 -5.01 18.28
CA VAL A 125 -14.23 -5.04 19.27
C VAL A 125 -14.21 -3.66 19.90
N LEU A 126 -15.27 -2.90 19.69
CA LEU A 126 -15.60 -1.76 20.52
C LEU A 126 -15.75 -2.28 21.96
N VAL A 127 -14.89 -1.82 22.85
CA VAL A 127 -15.12 -1.83 24.30
C VAL A 127 -15.11 -0.37 24.72
#